data_AF-A0A1X1KF11-F1
#
_entry.id   AF-A0A1X1KF11-F1
#
_cell.length_a   1.000
_cell.length_b   1.000
_cell.length_c   1.000
_cell.angle_alpha   90.00
_cell.angle_beta   90.00
_cell.angle_gamma   90.00
#
_symmetry.space_group_name_H-M   'P 1'
#
loop_
_entity.id
_entity.type
_entity.pdbx_description
1 polymer ?
#
loop_
_entity_poly.entity_id
_entity_poly.type
_entity_poly.pdbx_seq_one_letter_code
_entity_poly.pdbx_strand_id
1 'polypeptide(L)' 'MGKERREQGYLERKKRVVKKQKIPLEELKAFVDVHPDAFLREIAAHFDCAVPSVWGALK' A
#
# COMPACT_ATOMS: atom_id res chain seq x y z
N MET A 1 -19.93 -19.75 -44.46
CA MET A 1 -20.59 -18.78 -43.57
C MET A 1 -19.70 -18.57 -42.35
N GLY A 2 -19.13 -17.37 -42.23
CA GLY A 2 -17.92 -17.08 -41.45
C GLY A 2 -18.08 -17.09 -39.92
N LYS A 3 -16.95 -17.32 -39.24
CA LYS A 3 -16.84 -17.29 -37.78
C LYS A 3 -16.80 -15.83 -37.31
N GLU A 4 -17.93 -15.33 -36.81
CA GLU A 4 -18.01 -14.02 -36.16
C GLU A 4 -17.27 -14.07 -34.82
N ARG A 5 -16.00 -13.66 -34.83
CA ARG A 5 -15.24 -13.37 -33.62
C ARG A 5 -15.90 -12.17 -32.96
N ARG A 6 -16.67 -12.41 -31.90
CA ARG A 6 -17.13 -11.36 -30.98
C ARG A 6 -15.90 -10.56 -30.57
N GLU A 7 -15.84 -9.30 -30.97
CA GLU A 7 -14.88 -8.33 -30.48
C GLU A 7 -14.94 -8.37 -28.95
N GLN A 8 -13.93 -8.97 -28.32
CA GLN A 8 -13.67 -8.75 -26.91
C GLN A 8 -13.26 -7.29 -26.81
N GLY A 9 -14.24 -6.42 -26.57
CA GLY A 9 -14.03 -5.01 -26.35
C GLY A 9 -12.89 -4.84 -25.36
N TYR A 10 -11.85 -4.12 -25.79
CA TYR A 10 -10.69 -3.81 -24.98
C TYR A 10 -11.18 -2.95 -23.82
N LEU A 11 -11.46 -3.58 -22.68
CA LEU A 11 -11.78 -2.86 -21.45
C LEU A 11 -10.45 -2.26 -20.98
N GLU A 12 -10.17 -1.04 -21.43
CA GLU A 12 -9.03 -0.22 -21.01
C GLU A 12 -8.83 -0.43 -19.51
N ARG A 13 -7.69 -1.01 -19.12
CA ARG A 13 -7.38 -1.23 -17.70
C ARG A 13 -7.31 0.14 -17.04
N LYS A 14 -8.38 0.53 -16.37
CA LYS A 14 -8.44 1.76 -15.57
C LYS A 14 -7.28 1.68 -14.57
N LYS A 15 -6.29 2.57 -14.74
CA LYS A 15 -5.09 2.62 -13.87
C LYS A 15 -5.58 2.64 -12.43
N ARG A 16 -5.19 1.64 -11.63
CA ARG A 16 -5.58 1.59 -10.22
C ARG A 16 -5.13 2.89 -9.58
N VAL A 17 -6.08 3.70 -9.12
CA VAL A 17 -5.80 4.83 -8.24
C VAL A 17 -5.30 4.22 -6.95
N VAL A 18 -3.99 4.35 -6.69
CA VAL A 18 -3.40 3.96 -5.42
C VAL A 18 -4.10 4.80 -4.37
N LYS A 19 -4.89 4.16 -3.51
CA LYS A 19 -5.52 4.84 -2.38
C LYS A 19 -4.40 5.47 -1.55
N LYS A 20 -4.61 6.70 -1.06
CA LYS A 20 -3.66 7.37 -0.16
C LYS A 20 -3.20 6.37 0.92
N GLN A 21 -1.90 6.26 1.10
CA GLN A 21 -1.31 5.34 2.08
C GLN A 21 -1.90 5.64 3.45
N LYS A 22 -2.27 4.59 4.20
CA LYS A 22 -2.79 4.74 5.57
C LYS A 22 -1.77 5.36 6.53
N ILE A 23 -0.49 5.29 6.20
CA ILE A 23 0.60 5.67 7.10
C ILE A 23 1.21 7.00 6.65
N PRO A 24 1.17 8.05 7.48
CA PRO A 24 1.92 9.28 7.24
C PRO A 24 3.43 8.99 7.32
N LEU A 25 4.13 9.08 6.18
CA LEU A 25 5.56 8.77 6.08
C LEU A 25 6.45 9.65 6.98
N GLU A 26 6.10 10.92 7.12
CA GLU A 26 6.83 11.88 7.94
C GLU A 26 6.77 11.50 9.43
N GLU A 27 5.59 11.13 9.90
CA GLU A 27 5.36 10.72 11.29
C GLU A 27 5.98 9.36 11.60
N LEU A 28 5.89 8.40 10.67
CA LEU A 28 6.57 7.11 10.80
C LEU A 28 8.08 7.28 10.93
N LYS A 29 8.69 8.15 10.12
CA LYS A 29 10.14 8.40 10.16
C LYS A 29 10.55 9.06 11.48
N ALA A 30 9.77 10.02 11.98
CA ALA A 30 10.00 10.63 13.28
C ALA A 30 9.89 9.61 14.42
N PHE A 31 8.93 8.69 14.35
CA PHE A 31 8.74 7.66 15.37
C PHE A 31 9.91 6.68 15.45
N VAL A 32 10.47 6.29 14.30
CA VAL A 32 11.66 5.41 14.22
C VAL A 32 12.92 6.12 14.71
N ASP A 33 13.05 7.43 14.47
CA ASP A 33 14.20 8.21 14.94
C ASP A 33 14.22 8.34 16.48
N VAL A 34 13.04 8.54 17.08
CA VAL A 34 12.87 8.62 18.54
C VAL A 34 13.00 7.24 19.19
N HIS A 35 12.57 6.18 18.52
CA HIS A 35 12.58 4.81 19.02
C HIS A 35 13.24 3.84 18.04
N PRO A 36 14.59 3.80 17.99
CA PRO A 36 15.31 2.88 17.12
C PRO A 36 15.07 1.39 17.50
N ASP A 37 14.71 1.13 18.76
CA ASP A 37 14.41 -0.20 19.29
C ASP A 37 12.91 -0.59 19.22
N ALA A 38 12.04 0.26 18.66
CA ALA A 38 10.62 -0.06 18.57
C ALA A 38 10.36 -1.25 17.65
N PHE A 39 9.62 -2.24 18.14
CA PHE A 39 9.21 -3.38 17.31
C PHE A 39 8.17 -2.94 16.26
N LEU A 40 8.21 -3.58 15.08
CA LEU A 40 7.23 -3.34 14.02
C LEU A 40 5.78 -3.54 14.49
N ARG A 41 5.54 -4.37 15.51
CA ARG A 41 4.22 -4.58 16.12
C ARG A 41 3.73 -3.39 16.94
N GLU A 42 4.62 -2.70 17.65
CA GLU A 42 4.29 -1.48 18.39
C GLU A 42 4.01 -0.32 17.45
N ILE A 43 4.85 -0.17 16.42
CA ILE A 43 4.64 0.84 15.38
C ILE A 43 3.29 0.58 14.67
N ALA A 44 3.03 -0.67 14.29
CA ALA A 44 1.75 -1.07 13.70
C ALA A 44 0.54 -0.75 14.60
N ALA A 45 0.66 -0.96 15.91
CA ALA A 45 -0.38 -0.62 16.88
C ALA A 45 -0.58 0.90 17.03
N HIS A 46 0.48 1.69 16.97
CA HIS A 46 0.41 3.15 17.04
C HIS A 46 -0.33 3.75 15.84
N PHE A 47 -0.08 3.22 14.63
CA PHE A 47 -0.66 3.71 13.38
C PHE A 47 -1.96 2.99 12.96
N ASP A 48 -2.52 2.11 13.81
CA ASP A 48 -3.66 1.23 13.48
C ASP A 48 -3.50 0.55 12.09
N CYS A 49 -2.29 0.05 11.85
CA CYS A 49 -1.88 -0.51 10.56
C CYS A 49 -1.37 -1.93 10.69
N ALA A 50 -1.32 -2.65 9.56
CA ALA A 50 -0.76 -3.99 9.56
C ALA A 50 0.78 -3.91 9.57
N VAL A 51 1.42 -4.85 10.28
CA VAL A 51 2.89 -4.99 10.30
C VAL A 51 3.53 -5.00 8.89
N PRO A 52 2.96 -5.68 7.87
CA PRO A 52 3.51 -5.63 6.51
C PRO A 52 3.43 -4.24 5.87
N SER A 53 2.46 -3.41 6.26
CA SER A 53 2.33 -2.04 5.78
C SER A 53 3.43 -1.14 6.36
N VAL A 54 3.76 -1.32 7.65
CA VAL A 54 4.89 -0.64 8.29
C VAL A 54 6.20 -1.07 7.64
N TRP A 55 6.43 -2.37 7.48
CA TRP A 55 7.63 -2.90 6.82
C TRP A 55 7.79 -2.37 5.39
N GLY A 56 6.70 -2.32 4.62
CA GLY A 56 6.72 -1.77 3.27
C GLY A 56 6.99 -0.26 3.22
N ALA A 57 6.64 0.48 4.28
CA ALA A 57 6.89 1.92 4.38
C ALA A 57 8.32 2.27 4.85
N LEU A 58 9.01 1.32 5.50
CA LEU A 58 10.41 1.45 5.91
C LEU A 58 11.41 1.03 4.82
N LYS A 59 10.92 0.38 3.76
CA LYS A 59 11.73 -0.07 2.61
C LYS A 59 12.10 1.11 1.71
#